data_AF-A0A529X5D1-F1
#
_entry.id   AF-A0A529X5D1-F1
#
_cell.length_a   1.000
_cell.length_b   1.000
_cell.length_c   1.000
_cell.angle_alpha   90.00
_cell.angle_beta   90.00
_cell.angle_gamma   90.00
#
_symmetry.space_group_name_H-M   'P 1'
#
loop_
_entity.id
_entity.type
_entity.pdbx_description
1 polymer ?
#
loop_
_entity_poly.entity_id
_entity_poly.type
_entity_poly.pdbx_seq_one_letter_code
_entity_poly.pdbx_strand_id
1 'polypeptide(L)'
;HLVDVEKREYRESLLQDLYDAARLVDGLDNIHFFQRTMVPRDIPDPLDMDFNTLYACVMGTSKHVGTSFTVRENVKPALEMLYAIAGGEENFRARPFVSNSNCFVVPPMKFAEDACGVLEACVEGGIPILLLSAGQAGATAPAAIAGAVVQAVAEVLMGLVYVNAIKPGHPTIFGTWPFVSDLRTGAMSGGSAEQAVLTAACAQMAQYYDLPGGSAAGMSDSKLPDIQAGYEKGITNVMAGLSGLNLVYESAGMHASLLGFCLESLIIDNDMLGHCLRCVRGIEVTDDALSIDTIAEVCLKGPGHYLGNDQTLKLMQTEYFYPAVGDRFSPKEWNEKGRPDILSRAIAEKKRVLAERFPRHVSRLLDDKLRARFGEMIKLPRSGMGG
;
A
#
# COMPACT_ATOMS: atom_id res chain seq x y z
N HIS A 1 1.48 -6.66 -14.51
CA HIS A 1 1.97 -5.81 -15.62
C HIS A 1 2.29 -4.41 -15.10
N LEU A 2 3.11 -3.66 -15.84
CA LEU A 2 3.34 -2.24 -15.59
C LEU A 2 2.68 -1.40 -16.68
N VAL A 3 2.04 -0.30 -16.28
CA VAL A 3 1.47 0.70 -17.19
C VAL A 3 2.59 1.56 -17.77
N ASP A 4 2.62 1.69 -19.10
CA ASP A 4 3.34 2.75 -19.81
C ASP A 4 2.34 3.86 -20.12
N VAL A 5 2.35 4.93 -19.33
CA VAL A 5 1.38 6.03 -19.46
C VAL A 5 1.59 6.86 -20.73
N GLU A 6 2.82 6.92 -21.25
CA GLU A 6 3.17 7.70 -22.45
C GLU A 6 2.68 6.95 -23.70
N LYS A 7 2.80 5.62 -23.74
CA LYS A 7 2.29 4.77 -24.84
C LYS A 7 0.84 4.31 -24.65
N ARG A 8 0.31 4.41 -23.43
CA ARG A 8 -1.01 3.89 -23.04
C ARG A 8 -1.13 2.37 -23.22
N GLU A 9 -0.06 1.66 -22.87
CA GLU A 9 0.05 0.21 -23.04
C GLU A 9 0.44 -0.46 -21.72
N TYR A 10 0.29 -1.79 -21.68
CA TYR A 10 0.80 -2.61 -20.59
C TYR A 10 2.01 -3.39 -21.07
N ARG A 11 3.05 -3.41 -20.26
CA ARG A 11 4.22 -4.27 -20.46
C ARG A 11 4.43 -5.21 -19.29
N GLU A 12 5.24 -6.24 -19.50
CA GLU A 12 5.73 -7.06 -18.40
C GLU A 12 6.47 -6.18 -17.37
N SER A 13 6.25 -6.48 -16.09
CA SER A 13 6.99 -5.89 -14.98
C SER A 13 8.34 -6.60 -14.81
N LEU A 14 9.38 -5.84 -14.54
CA LEU A 14 10.74 -6.33 -14.32
C LEU A 14 11.15 -6.12 -12.86
N LEU A 15 12.24 -6.76 -12.42
CA LEU A 15 12.75 -6.60 -11.07
C LEU A 15 13.11 -5.14 -10.76
N GLN A 16 13.66 -4.43 -11.74
CA GLN A 16 13.98 -3.01 -11.62
C GLN A 16 12.74 -2.15 -11.36
N ASP A 17 11.60 -2.48 -11.97
CA ASP A 17 10.35 -1.72 -11.76
C ASP A 17 9.84 -1.84 -10.32
N LEU A 18 10.00 -3.02 -9.72
CA LEU A 18 9.64 -3.24 -8.31
C LEU A 18 10.55 -2.44 -7.37
N TYR A 19 11.85 -2.43 -7.63
CA TYR A 19 12.81 -1.60 -6.88
C TYR A 19 12.49 -0.11 -7.04
N ASP A 20 12.18 0.35 -8.25
CA ASP A 20 11.84 1.74 -8.54
C ASP A 20 10.50 2.15 -7.88
N ALA A 21 9.53 1.24 -7.81
CA ALA A 21 8.30 1.46 -7.04
C ALA A 21 8.60 1.64 -5.54
N ALA A 22 9.45 0.79 -4.96
CA ALA A 22 9.87 0.93 -3.56
C ALA A 22 10.58 2.28 -3.32
N ARG A 23 11.46 2.69 -4.24
CA ARG A 23 12.19 3.98 -4.19
C ARG A 23 11.27 5.18 -4.21
N LEU A 24 10.23 5.14 -5.04
CA LEU A 24 9.21 6.17 -5.06
C LEU A 24 8.50 6.21 -3.70
N VAL A 25 8.01 5.06 -3.22
CA VAL A 25 7.27 4.96 -1.96
C VAL A 25 8.08 5.40 -0.75
N ASP A 26 9.40 5.17 -0.73
CA ASP A 26 10.29 5.67 0.33
C ASP A 26 10.13 7.18 0.58
N GLY A 27 9.76 7.95 -0.45
CA GLY A 27 9.55 9.40 -0.39
C GLY A 27 8.14 9.92 -0.29
N LEU A 28 7.14 9.04 -0.29
CA LEU A 28 5.74 9.44 -0.34
C LEU A 28 5.13 9.39 1.06
N ASP A 29 4.95 10.54 1.69
CA ASP A 29 4.62 10.64 3.12
C ASP A 29 3.27 10.02 3.50
N ASN A 30 2.30 9.99 2.58
CA ASN A 30 0.97 9.44 2.85
C ASN A 30 0.88 7.92 2.55
N ILE A 31 1.99 7.30 2.12
CA ILE A 31 2.11 5.85 1.93
C ILE A 31 3.04 5.30 3.01
N HIS A 32 2.48 4.68 4.04
CA HIS A 32 3.23 4.36 5.26
C HIS A 32 4.04 3.05 5.21
N PHE A 33 3.70 2.13 4.30
CA PHE A 33 4.38 0.86 4.12
C PHE A 33 4.37 0.44 2.64
N PHE A 34 5.25 -0.49 2.25
CA PHE A 34 5.37 -0.95 0.88
C PHE A 34 5.05 -2.44 0.77
N GLN A 35 3.87 -2.74 0.24
CA GLN A 35 3.54 -4.10 -0.19
C GLN A 35 4.26 -4.39 -1.52
N ARG A 36 4.79 -5.61 -1.70
CA ARG A 36 5.25 -6.07 -3.03
C ARG A 36 4.11 -5.88 -4.06
N THR A 37 4.25 -4.92 -4.95
CA THR A 37 3.17 -4.50 -5.86
C THR A 37 3.13 -5.23 -7.20
N MET A 38 4.19 -5.96 -7.55
CA MET A 38 4.24 -6.67 -8.83
C MET A 38 5.10 -7.92 -8.77
N VAL A 39 4.85 -8.82 -9.71
CA VAL A 39 5.64 -10.02 -9.96
C VAL A 39 6.63 -9.71 -11.08
N PRO A 40 7.95 -9.69 -10.81
CA PRO A 40 8.97 -9.59 -11.85
C PRO A 40 8.87 -10.76 -12.83
N ARG A 41 8.92 -10.48 -14.14
CA ARG A 41 8.74 -11.47 -15.21
C ARG A 41 10.07 -11.85 -15.88
N ASP A 42 11.14 -11.17 -15.50
CA ASP A 42 12.53 -11.40 -15.88
C ASP A 42 13.26 -12.41 -14.97
N ILE A 43 12.60 -12.97 -13.96
CA ILE A 43 13.14 -14.00 -13.07
C ILE A 43 12.21 -15.22 -13.07
N PRO A 44 12.52 -16.28 -13.84
CA PRO A 44 11.64 -17.43 -13.99
C PRO A 44 11.73 -18.43 -12.84
N ASP A 45 12.88 -18.54 -12.18
CA ASP A 45 13.07 -19.47 -11.07
C ASP A 45 12.34 -18.94 -9.81
N PRO A 46 11.44 -19.72 -9.18
CA PRO A 46 10.65 -19.25 -8.04
C PRO A 46 11.48 -18.85 -6.81
N LEU A 47 12.57 -19.55 -6.53
CA LEU A 47 13.44 -19.25 -5.41
C LEU A 47 14.17 -17.91 -5.65
N ASP A 48 14.77 -17.74 -6.82
CA ASP A 48 15.39 -16.48 -7.22
C ASP A 48 14.34 -15.35 -7.23
N MET A 49 13.12 -15.59 -7.72
CA MET A 49 12.06 -14.58 -7.79
C MET A 49 11.67 -14.09 -6.40
N ASP A 50 11.38 -14.99 -5.46
CA ASP A 50 10.99 -14.64 -4.09
C ASP A 50 12.12 -13.88 -3.38
N PHE A 51 13.35 -14.38 -3.49
CA PHE A 51 14.51 -13.77 -2.85
C PHE A 51 14.79 -12.37 -3.41
N ASN A 52 14.78 -12.21 -4.74
CA ASN A 52 15.08 -10.93 -5.39
C ASN A 52 13.98 -9.91 -5.21
N THR A 53 12.72 -10.34 -5.23
CA THR A 53 11.60 -9.47 -4.94
C THR A 53 11.75 -8.88 -3.54
N LEU A 54 12.01 -9.72 -2.53
CA LEU A 54 12.23 -9.25 -1.17
C LEU A 54 13.44 -8.32 -1.09
N TYR A 55 14.57 -8.71 -1.68
CA TYR A 55 15.79 -7.91 -1.73
C TYR A 55 15.53 -6.53 -2.37
N ALA A 56 14.84 -6.47 -3.51
CA ALA A 56 14.48 -5.23 -4.18
C ALA A 56 13.61 -4.33 -3.29
N CYS A 57 12.59 -4.88 -2.64
CA CYS A 57 11.73 -4.12 -1.73
C CYS A 57 12.54 -3.54 -0.54
N VAL A 58 13.29 -4.38 0.19
CA VAL A 58 14.00 -3.94 1.41
C VAL A 58 15.17 -3.01 1.12
N MET A 59 15.79 -3.12 -0.06
CA MET A 59 16.82 -2.18 -0.48
C MET A 59 16.22 -0.88 -1.03
N GLY A 60 15.01 -0.93 -1.58
CA GLY A 60 14.36 0.20 -2.24
C GLY A 60 13.53 1.08 -1.30
N THR A 61 13.23 0.65 -0.07
CA THR A 61 12.57 1.50 0.91
C THR A 61 12.98 1.18 2.34
N SER A 62 13.04 2.22 3.17
CA SER A 62 13.22 2.13 4.63
C SER A 62 11.92 1.87 5.38
N LYS A 63 10.78 1.93 4.71
CA LYS A 63 9.45 1.64 5.27
C LYS A 63 9.25 0.15 5.45
N HIS A 64 8.26 -0.23 6.27
CA HIS A 64 7.89 -1.63 6.46
C HIS A 64 7.52 -2.27 5.12
N VAL A 65 7.97 -3.50 4.88
CA VAL A 65 7.74 -4.22 3.62
C VAL A 65 6.79 -5.40 3.82
N GLY A 66 5.79 -5.52 2.97
CA GLY A 66 5.01 -6.74 2.85
C GLY A 66 5.49 -7.57 1.64
N THR A 67 5.66 -8.87 1.83
CA THR A 67 6.09 -9.80 0.78
C THR A 67 5.26 -11.08 0.81
N SER A 68 5.51 -12.00 -0.12
CA SER A 68 4.95 -13.35 -0.15
C SER A 68 6.04 -14.34 -0.58
N PHE A 69 5.92 -15.60 -0.21
CA PHE A 69 6.78 -16.68 -0.69
C PHE A 69 5.97 -17.76 -1.38
N THR A 70 6.59 -18.43 -2.34
CA THR A 70 5.97 -19.46 -3.18
C THR A 70 5.86 -20.79 -2.43
N VAL A 71 6.95 -21.22 -1.78
CA VAL A 71 7.05 -22.47 -1.03
C VAL A 71 7.88 -22.29 0.24
N ARG A 72 7.75 -23.23 1.18
CA ARG A 72 8.40 -23.20 2.50
C ARG A 72 9.91 -23.00 2.42
N GLU A 73 10.56 -23.69 1.50
CA GLU A 73 12.02 -23.74 1.37
C GLU A 73 12.61 -22.36 1.02
N ASN A 74 11.85 -21.53 0.32
CA ASN A 74 12.27 -20.18 -0.10
C ASN A 74 12.36 -19.21 1.09
N VAL A 75 11.69 -19.51 2.21
CA VAL A 75 11.65 -18.62 3.39
C VAL A 75 13.01 -18.58 4.09
N LYS A 76 13.74 -19.70 4.13
CA LYS A 76 15.02 -19.79 4.86
C LYS A 76 16.08 -18.80 4.34
N PRO A 77 16.46 -18.78 3.05
CA PRO A 77 17.45 -17.82 2.56
C PRO A 77 16.98 -16.37 2.72
N ALA A 78 15.67 -16.11 2.58
CA ALA A 78 15.09 -14.80 2.85
C ALA A 78 15.30 -14.36 4.31
N LEU A 79 15.02 -15.22 5.29
CA LEU A 79 15.28 -14.94 6.72
C LEU A 79 16.75 -14.64 6.98
N GLU A 80 17.67 -15.42 6.39
CA GLU A 80 19.11 -15.19 6.56
C GLU A 80 19.54 -13.80 6.07
N MET A 81 18.96 -13.32 4.97
CA MET A 81 19.15 -11.95 4.49
C MET A 81 18.55 -10.92 5.45
N LEU A 82 17.32 -11.12 5.91
CA LEU A 82 16.64 -10.19 6.83
C LEU A 82 17.38 -10.07 8.18
N TYR A 83 17.86 -11.18 8.73
CA TYR A 83 18.68 -11.19 9.94
C TYR A 83 19.99 -10.44 9.74
N ALA A 84 20.66 -10.63 8.60
CA ALA A 84 21.88 -9.87 8.29
C ALA A 84 21.61 -8.36 8.21
N ILE A 85 20.48 -7.95 7.62
CA ILE A 85 20.06 -6.54 7.55
C ILE A 85 19.73 -5.97 8.93
N ALA A 86 19.04 -6.74 9.77
CA ALA A 86 18.73 -6.36 11.15
C ALA A 86 19.96 -6.32 12.08
N GLY A 87 21.11 -6.83 11.63
CA GLY A 87 22.30 -7.01 12.47
C GLY A 87 22.21 -8.18 13.44
N GLY A 88 21.34 -9.16 13.18
CA GLY A 88 21.14 -10.36 13.96
C GLY A 88 19.68 -10.84 13.97
N GLU A 89 19.48 -12.13 14.24
CA GLU A 89 18.15 -12.72 14.36
C GLU A 89 17.36 -12.13 15.54
N GLU A 90 18.02 -11.91 16.68
CA GLU A 90 17.39 -11.31 17.87
C GLU A 90 16.83 -9.91 17.56
N ASN A 91 17.61 -9.07 16.88
CA ASN A 91 17.18 -7.73 16.49
C ASN A 91 15.98 -7.77 15.53
N PHE A 92 16.00 -8.69 14.56
CA PHE A 92 14.88 -8.85 13.64
C PHE A 92 13.60 -9.27 14.37
N ARG A 93 13.69 -10.25 15.27
CA ARG A 93 12.54 -10.73 16.05
C ARG A 93 11.98 -9.65 16.99
N ALA A 94 12.84 -8.79 17.54
CA ALA A 94 12.44 -7.69 18.40
C ALA A 94 11.71 -6.57 17.63
N ARG A 95 12.12 -6.28 16.39
CA ARG A 95 11.52 -5.25 15.52
C ARG A 95 11.48 -5.73 14.05
N PRO A 96 10.55 -6.61 13.67
CA PRO A 96 10.45 -7.08 12.30
C PRO A 96 10.01 -5.93 11.39
N PHE A 97 10.74 -5.73 10.29
CA PHE A 97 10.44 -4.72 9.27
C PHE A 97 9.87 -5.33 7.98
N VAL A 98 9.56 -6.63 8.02
CA VAL A 98 8.92 -7.38 6.93
C VAL A 98 7.77 -8.20 7.48
N SER A 99 6.64 -8.22 6.77
CA SER A 99 5.52 -9.14 7.04
C SER A 99 5.24 -10.03 5.83
N ASN A 100 4.83 -11.27 6.08
CA ASN A 100 4.42 -12.20 5.04
C ASN A 100 2.92 -12.10 4.79
N SER A 101 2.53 -11.86 3.53
CA SER A 101 1.17 -11.87 3.03
C SER A 101 0.83 -13.28 2.61
N ASN A 102 0.05 -13.96 3.43
CA ASN A 102 -0.12 -15.40 3.33
C ASN A 102 -1.55 -15.77 2.97
N CYS A 103 -1.76 -16.25 1.74
CA CYS A 103 -3.01 -16.86 1.30
C CYS A 103 -3.09 -18.32 1.78
N PHE A 104 -3.05 -18.54 3.10
CA PHE A 104 -3.09 -19.89 3.71
C PHE A 104 -4.38 -20.63 3.34
N VAL A 105 -5.44 -19.87 3.08
CA VAL A 105 -6.74 -20.33 2.63
C VAL A 105 -6.92 -19.97 1.16
N VAL A 106 -7.46 -20.92 0.40
CA VAL A 106 -7.98 -20.77 -0.95
C VAL A 106 -9.51 -20.82 -0.83
N PRO A 107 -10.18 -19.66 -0.93
CA PRO A 107 -11.62 -19.59 -0.81
C PRO A 107 -12.31 -20.48 -1.87
N PRO A 108 -13.38 -21.20 -1.51
CA PRO A 108 -14.00 -21.22 -0.18
C PRO A 108 -13.37 -22.25 0.78
N MET A 109 -12.93 -21.78 1.95
CA MET A 109 -12.67 -22.58 3.16
C MET A 109 -11.66 -23.74 3.03
N LYS A 110 -10.73 -23.71 2.06
CA LYS A 110 -9.74 -24.78 1.85
C LYS A 110 -8.33 -24.31 2.17
N PHE A 111 -7.58 -25.05 2.98
CA PHE A 111 -6.17 -24.71 3.26
C PHE A 111 -5.28 -25.17 2.08
N ALA A 112 -4.35 -24.30 1.67
CA ALA A 112 -3.33 -24.62 0.68
C ALA A 112 -2.05 -25.09 1.37
N GLU A 113 -1.59 -26.30 1.05
CA GLU A 113 -0.45 -26.96 1.69
C GLU A 113 0.83 -26.11 1.61
N ASP A 114 1.20 -25.65 0.41
CA ASP A 114 2.40 -24.81 0.22
C ASP A 114 2.34 -23.51 1.03
N ALA A 115 1.18 -22.84 1.01
CA ALA A 115 0.98 -21.58 1.74
C ALA A 115 0.95 -21.79 3.26
N CYS A 116 0.50 -22.95 3.74
CA CYS A 116 0.59 -23.33 5.15
C CYS A 116 2.04 -23.61 5.55
N GLY A 117 2.80 -24.30 4.69
CA GLY A 117 4.23 -24.53 4.89
C GLY A 117 5.02 -23.22 4.96
N VAL A 118 4.72 -22.24 4.11
CA VAL A 118 5.28 -20.88 4.18
C VAL A 118 4.90 -20.19 5.50
N LEU A 119 3.62 -20.23 5.88
CA LEU A 119 3.13 -19.64 7.13
C LEU A 119 3.91 -20.16 8.32
N GLU A 120 4.06 -21.48 8.45
CA GLU A 120 4.81 -22.14 9.51
C GLU A 120 6.28 -21.69 9.54
N ALA A 121 6.98 -21.71 8.39
CA ALA A 121 8.37 -21.27 8.33
C ALA A 121 8.53 -19.77 8.67
N CYS A 122 7.58 -18.92 8.27
CA CYS A 122 7.57 -17.51 8.66
C CYS A 122 7.33 -17.34 10.17
N VAL A 123 6.41 -18.10 10.77
CA VAL A 123 6.15 -18.08 12.22
C VAL A 123 7.40 -18.52 12.99
N GLU A 124 8.01 -19.63 12.59
CA GLU A 124 9.28 -20.13 13.15
C GLU A 124 10.38 -19.07 13.03
N GLY A 125 10.48 -18.42 11.88
CA GLY A 125 11.44 -17.34 11.58
C GLY A 125 11.14 -15.98 12.21
N GLY A 126 9.99 -15.79 12.86
CA GLY A 126 9.65 -14.52 13.49
C GLY A 126 9.13 -13.43 12.55
N ILE A 127 8.68 -13.79 11.33
CA ILE A 127 8.02 -12.85 10.41
C ILE A 127 6.53 -12.73 10.80
N PRO A 128 6.00 -11.52 11.06
CA PRO A 128 4.56 -11.28 11.22
C PRO A 128 3.74 -11.75 10.01
N ILE A 129 2.55 -12.29 10.25
CA ILE A 129 1.71 -12.87 9.20
C ILE A 129 0.47 -12.03 8.95
N LEU A 130 0.30 -11.54 7.73
CA LEU A 130 -1.01 -11.14 7.23
C LEU A 130 -1.77 -12.40 6.80
N LEU A 131 -2.81 -12.73 7.55
CA LEU A 131 -3.70 -13.87 7.29
C LEU A 131 -4.73 -13.46 6.25
N LEU A 132 -4.52 -13.85 4.99
CA LEU A 132 -5.27 -13.31 3.86
C LEU A 132 -6.35 -14.29 3.38
N SER A 133 -7.61 -13.85 3.45
CA SER A 133 -8.77 -14.51 2.82
C SER A 133 -9.29 -13.68 1.64
N ALA A 134 -9.00 -14.11 0.41
CA ALA A 134 -9.31 -13.39 -0.83
C ALA A 134 -10.52 -13.95 -1.61
N GLY A 135 -11.67 -14.09 -0.95
CA GLY A 135 -12.88 -14.63 -1.58
C GLY A 135 -13.53 -13.60 -2.51
N GLN A 136 -13.95 -14.01 -3.71
CA GLN A 136 -14.67 -13.14 -4.65
C GLN A 136 -16.18 -13.33 -4.50
N ALA A 137 -16.87 -12.29 -4.04
CA ALA A 137 -18.32 -12.27 -3.89
C ALA A 137 -19.00 -12.55 -5.25
N GLY A 138 -19.70 -13.67 -5.33
CA GLY A 138 -20.35 -14.15 -6.55
C GLY A 138 -19.57 -15.20 -7.33
N ALA A 139 -18.35 -15.54 -6.89
CA ALA A 139 -17.53 -16.59 -7.48
C ALA A 139 -17.02 -17.57 -6.42
N THR A 140 -16.04 -17.18 -5.60
CA THR A 140 -15.43 -18.02 -4.54
C THR A 140 -15.90 -17.67 -3.13
N ALA A 141 -16.82 -16.72 -3.02
CA ALA A 141 -17.60 -16.38 -1.83
C ALA A 141 -19.06 -16.08 -2.24
N PRO A 142 -20.03 -16.11 -1.30
CA PRO A 142 -21.43 -15.78 -1.59
C PRO A 142 -21.58 -14.43 -2.30
N ALA A 143 -22.50 -14.35 -3.27
CA ALA A 143 -22.80 -13.08 -3.96
C ALA A 143 -23.38 -12.01 -3.02
N ALA A 144 -24.09 -12.43 -1.97
CA ALA A 144 -24.54 -11.53 -0.93
C ALA A 144 -23.34 -11.01 -0.13
N ILE A 145 -23.13 -9.70 -0.14
CA ILE A 145 -22.02 -8.99 0.53
C ILE A 145 -21.81 -9.46 1.98
N ALA A 146 -22.90 -9.56 2.76
CA ALA A 146 -22.82 -10.04 4.14
C ALA A 146 -22.27 -11.46 4.25
N GLY A 147 -22.65 -12.36 3.34
CA GLY A 147 -22.15 -13.73 3.30
C GLY A 147 -20.67 -13.80 2.94
N ALA A 148 -20.20 -12.93 2.03
CA ALA A 148 -18.77 -12.81 1.71
C ALA A 148 -17.96 -12.34 2.93
N VAL A 149 -18.47 -11.37 3.71
CA VAL A 149 -17.82 -10.93 4.96
C VAL A 149 -17.79 -12.07 6.00
N VAL A 150 -18.91 -12.77 6.20
CA VAL A 150 -18.97 -13.91 7.13
C VAL A 150 -17.94 -14.98 6.78
N GLN A 151 -17.85 -15.35 5.50
CA GLN A 151 -16.86 -16.32 5.04
C GLN A 151 -15.44 -15.83 5.29
N ALA A 152 -15.12 -14.59 4.88
CA ALA A 152 -13.77 -14.06 5.05
C ALA A 152 -13.34 -14.00 6.53
N VAL A 153 -14.24 -13.56 7.41
CA VAL A 153 -14.01 -13.55 8.87
C VAL A 153 -13.75 -14.97 9.39
N ALA A 154 -14.58 -15.95 9.00
CA ALA A 154 -14.42 -17.33 9.45
C ALA A 154 -13.08 -17.93 9.01
N GLU A 155 -12.68 -17.70 7.76
CA GLU A 155 -11.39 -18.17 7.23
C GLU A 155 -10.21 -17.56 7.99
N VAL A 156 -10.20 -16.23 8.20
CA VAL A 156 -9.12 -15.53 8.90
C VAL A 156 -9.04 -15.91 10.38
N LEU A 157 -10.18 -16.09 11.07
CA LEU A 157 -10.19 -16.58 12.45
C LEU A 157 -9.57 -17.98 12.55
N MET A 158 -9.83 -18.86 11.59
CA MET A 158 -9.19 -20.17 11.55
C MET A 158 -7.68 -20.07 11.32
N GLY A 159 -7.23 -19.14 10.48
CA GLY A 159 -5.80 -18.82 10.33
C GLY A 159 -5.16 -18.33 11.64
N LEU A 160 -5.87 -17.50 12.40
CA LEU A 160 -5.41 -17.00 13.69
C LEU A 160 -5.28 -18.13 14.73
N VAL A 161 -6.25 -19.03 14.78
CA VAL A 161 -6.19 -20.25 15.59
C VAL A 161 -5.00 -21.11 15.17
N TYR A 162 -4.78 -21.27 13.87
CA TYR A 162 -3.66 -22.06 13.36
C TYR A 162 -2.30 -21.49 13.80
N VAL A 163 -2.08 -20.18 13.61
CA VAL A 163 -0.84 -19.54 14.07
C VAL A 163 -0.63 -19.70 15.57
N ASN A 164 -1.68 -19.54 16.38
CA ASN A 164 -1.57 -19.72 17.83
C ASN A 164 -1.33 -21.17 18.26
N ALA A 165 -1.75 -22.15 17.46
CA ALA A 165 -1.41 -23.55 17.69
C ALA A 165 0.09 -23.85 17.43
N ILE A 166 0.72 -23.12 16.50
CA ILE A 166 2.16 -23.21 16.24
C ILE A 166 2.95 -22.45 17.32
N LYS A 167 2.59 -21.18 17.55
CA LYS A 167 3.28 -20.29 18.48
C LYS A 167 2.29 -19.26 19.06
N PRO A 168 1.83 -19.47 20.31
CA PRO A 168 0.91 -18.55 20.96
C PRO A 168 1.42 -17.10 20.97
N GLY A 169 0.57 -16.15 20.59
CA GLY A 169 0.89 -14.73 20.58
C GLY A 169 1.82 -14.27 19.46
N HIS A 170 2.11 -15.10 18.46
CA HIS A 170 2.88 -14.66 17.29
C HIS A 170 2.14 -13.53 16.54
N PRO A 171 2.82 -12.45 16.11
CA PRO A 171 2.17 -11.30 15.48
C PRO A 171 1.42 -11.65 14.19
N THR A 172 0.13 -11.33 14.16
CA THR A 172 -0.74 -11.54 13.00
C THR A 172 -1.59 -10.32 12.69
N ILE A 173 -1.88 -10.11 11.41
CA ILE A 173 -2.83 -9.10 10.92
C ILE A 173 -4.09 -9.83 10.46
N PHE A 174 -5.25 -9.38 10.93
CA PHE A 174 -6.57 -9.92 10.61
C PHE A 174 -6.96 -9.48 9.19
N GLY A 175 -6.55 -10.27 8.19
CA GLY A 175 -6.61 -9.94 6.76
C GLY A 175 -7.87 -10.41 6.04
N THR A 176 -9.03 -9.82 6.36
CA THR A 176 -10.29 -10.08 5.65
C THR A 176 -10.37 -9.27 4.34
N TRP A 177 -10.16 -9.94 3.20
CA TRP A 177 -10.05 -9.32 1.87
C TRP A 177 -11.08 -9.87 0.88
N PRO A 178 -12.39 -9.81 1.18
CA PRO A 178 -13.38 -10.15 0.17
C PRO A 178 -13.31 -9.16 -0.99
N PHE A 179 -13.30 -9.68 -2.20
CA PHE A 179 -13.34 -8.94 -3.46
C PHE A 179 -14.72 -9.02 -4.11
N VAL A 180 -15.01 -8.13 -5.05
CA VAL A 180 -16.27 -8.16 -5.84
C VAL A 180 -16.02 -8.69 -7.24
N SER A 181 -16.94 -9.51 -7.74
CA SER A 181 -17.02 -9.86 -9.18
C SER A 181 -18.15 -9.08 -9.84
N ASP A 182 -17.88 -8.49 -11.02
CA ASP A 182 -18.93 -8.03 -11.91
C ASP A 182 -19.66 -9.24 -12.49
N LEU A 183 -20.85 -9.55 -11.94
CA LEU A 183 -21.62 -10.74 -12.30
C LEU A 183 -22.05 -10.80 -13.78
N ARG A 184 -21.97 -9.68 -14.52
CA ARG A 184 -22.30 -9.64 -15.95
C ARG A 184 -21.16 -10.15 -16.81
N THR A 185 -19.92 -9.96 -16.35
CA THR A 185 -18.70 -10.23 -17.13
C THR A 185 -17.82 -11.31 -16.51
N GLY A 186 -18.00 -11.62 -15.22
CA GLY A 186 -17.14 -12.48 -14.42
C GLY A 186 -15.82 -11.82 -14.01
N ALA A 187 -15.56 -10.57 -14.41
CA ALA A 187 -14.32 -9.86 -14.07
C ALA A 187 -14.33 -9.40 -12.60
N MET A 188 -13.15 -9.29 -11.99
CA MET A 188 -13.02 -8.66 -10.68
C MET A 188 -13.25 -7.15 -10.79
N SER A 189 -13.96 -6.58 -9.82
CA SER A 189 -14.20 -5.14 -9.70
C SER A 189 -13.72 -4.65 -8.33
N GLY A 190 -12.54 -4.04 -8.33
CA GLY A 190 -11.91 -3.51 -7.12
C GLY A 190 -12.24 -2.04 -6.85
N GLY A 191 -12.67 -1.30 -7.88
CA GLY A 191 -13.05 0.11 -7.77
C GLY A 191 -14.52 0.36 -7.39
N SER A 192 -15.30 -0.69 -7.16
CA SER A 192 -16.75 -0.62 -6.96
C SER A 192 -17.17 -0.05 -5.60
N ALA A 193 -18.41 0.45 -5.52
CA ALA A 193 -19.00 0.87 -4.25
C ALA A 193 -19.23 -0.33 -3.32
N GLU A 194 -19.54 -1.50 -3.88
CA GLU A 194 -19.64 -2.77 -3.19
C GLU A 194 -18.31 -3.14 -2.52
N GLN A 195 -17.19 -2.92 -3.20
CA GLN A 195 -15.86 -3.10 -2.60
C GLN A 195 -15.65 -2.16 -1.42
N ALA A 196 -16.04 -0.88 -1.54
CA ALA A 196 -15.91 0.09 -0.45
C ALA A 196 -16.69 -0.35 0.81
N VAL A 197 -17.93 -0.81 0.64
CA VAL A 197 -18.78 -1.26 1.76
C VAL A 197 -18.29 -2.60 2.33
N LEU A 198 -17.78 -3.52 1.50
CA LEU A 198 -17.13 -4.75 1.97
C LEU A 198 -15.94 -4.44 2.88
N THR A 199 -15.06 -3.55 2.45
CA THR A 199 -13.89 -3.13 3.22
C THR A 199 -14.30 -2.45 4.54
N ALA A 200 -15.33 -1.60 4.51
CA ALA A 200 -15.85 -0.97 5.73
C ALA A 200 -16.43 -1.99 6.72
N ALA A 201 -17.19 -2.98 6.24
CA ALA A 201 -17.70 -4.06 7.10
C ALA A 201 -16.56 -4.89 7.70
N CYS A 202 -15.52 -5.18 6.91
CA CYS A 202 -14.32 -5.86 7.40
C CYS A 202 -13.59 -5.06 8.48
N ALA A 203 -13.48 -3.74 8.34
CA ALA A 203 -12.91 -2.87 9.36
C ALA A 203 -13.68 -2.93 10.69
N GLN A 204 -15.02 -2.92 10.61
CA GLN A 204 -15.88 -3.06 11.80
C GLN A 204 -15.74 -4.45 12.45
N MET A 205 -15.57 -5.51 11.66
CA MET A 205 -15.30 -6.84 12.21
C MET A 205 -13.94 -6.93 12.90
N ALA A 206 -12.90 -6.29 12.36
CA ALA A 206 -11.59 -6.20 13.01
C ALA A 206 -11.69 -5.49 14.37
N GLN A 207 -12.44 -4.37 14.45
CA GLN A 207 -12.72 -3.68 15.70
C GLN A 207 -13.52 -4.53 16.68
N TYR A 208 -14.54 -5.25 16.20
CA TYR A 208 -15.35 -6.14 17.04
C TYR A 208 -14.51 -7.22 17.73
N TYR A 209 -13.53 -7.79 17.03
CA TYR A 209 -12.62 -8.77 17.59
C TYR A 209 -11.41 -8.17 18.33
N ASP A 210 -11.27 -6.84 18.35
CA ASP A 210 -10.12 -6.12 18.89
C ASP A 210 -8.79 -6.61 18.31
N LEU A 211 -8.77 -6.76 16.97
CA LEU A 211 -7.60 -7.23 16.22
C LEU A 211 -7.14 -6.17 15.22
N PRO A 212 -5.82 -6.06 14.96
CA PRO A 212 -5.31 -5.19 13.90
C PRO A 212 -5.80 -5.70 12.54
N GLY A 213 -6.73 -4.95 11.93
CA GLY A 213 -7.39 -5.31 10.69
C GLY A 213 -6.64 -4.84 9.44
N GLY A 214 -6.58 -5.73 8.44
CA GLY A 214 -6.07 -5.43 7.12
C GLY A 214 -7.08 -5.78 6.04
N SER A 215 -7.32 -4.87 5.09
CA SER A 215 -8.19 -5.12 3.94
C SER A 215 -7.79 -4.23 2.76
N ALA A 216 -8.32 -4.51 1.59
CA ALA A 216 -7.96 -3.80 0.36
C ALA A 216 -8.87 -2.59 0.10
N ALA A 217 -8.28 -1.48 -0.34
CA ALA A 217 -8.98 -0.33 -0.91
C ALA A 217 -8.02 0.43 -1.84
N GLY A 218 -8.51 1.33 -2.70
CA GLY A 218 -7.63 2.17 -3.52
C GLY A 218 -7.10 1.54 -4.81
N MET A 219 -7.64 0.37 -5.21
CA MET A 219 -7.47 -0.16 -6.56
C MET A 219 -8.58 0.34 -7.49
N SER A 220 -8.30 0.40 -8.78
CA SER A 220 -9.28 0.83 -9.80
C SER A 220 -9.44 -0.19 -10.91
N ASP A 221 -10.65 -0.24 -11.47
CA ASP A 221 -10.98 -1.02 -12.67
C ASP A 221 -10.52 -0.30 -13.96
N SER A 222 -10.19 1.00 -13.85
CA SER A 222 -9.62 1.81 -14.92
C SER A 222 -8.22 1.32 -15.30
N LYS A 223 -7.89 1.49 -16.58
CA LYS A 223 -6.64 1.00 -17.17
C LYS A 223 -5.53 2.05 -17.07
N LEU A 224 -5.87 3.30 -16.79
CA LEU A 224 -4.94 4.43 -16.76
C LEU A 224 -5.29 5.38 -15.61
N PRO A 225 -4.40 6.32 -15.26
CA PRO A 225 -4.68 7.37 -14.29
C PRO A 225 -5.63 8.41 -14.91
N ASP A 226 -6.92 8.11 -14.90
CA ASP A 226 -7.98 8.95 -15.45
C ASP A 226 -9.04 9.31 -14.39
N ILE A 227 -10.15 9.93 -14.83
CA ILE A 227 -11.24 10.31 -13.92
C ILE A 227 -11.85 9.09 -13.22
N GLN A 228 -11.91 7.93 -13.89
CA GLN A 228 -12.41 6.69 -13.29
C GLN A 228 -11.51 6.25 -12.16
N ALA A 229 -10.20 6.18 -12.40
CA ALA A 229 -9.24 5.89 -11.34
C ALA A 229 -9.34 6.87 -10.16
N GLY A 230 -9.52 8.16 -10.44
CA GLY A 230 -9.66 9.18 -9.41
C GLY A 230 -10.82 8.92 -8.45
N TYR A 231 -12.05 8.73 -8.96
CA TYR A 231 -13.21 8.56 -8.08
C TYR A 231 -13.26 7.18 -7.42
N GLU A 232 -12.91 6.10 -8.12
CA GLU A 232 -12.96 4.73 -7.56
C GLU A 232 -12.00 4.58 -6.38
N LYS A 233 -10.75 5.05 -6.55
CA LYS A 233 -9.75 4.99 -5.50
C LYS A 233 -10.08 5.94 -4.35
N GLY A 234 -10.55 7.15 -4.64
CA GLY A 234 -10.92 8.13 -3.62
C GLY A 234 -12.05 7.66 -2.71
N ILE A 235 -13.12 7.10 -3.30
CA ILE A 235 -14.29 6.58 -2.55
C ILE A 235 -13.87 5.41 -1.65
N THR A 236 -13.16 4.42 -2.20
CA THR A 236 -12.78 3.22 -1.46
C THR A 236 -11.80 3.54 -0.32
N ASN A 237 -10.77 4.36 -0.57
CA ASN A 237 -9.78 4.72 0.45
C ASN A 237 -10.37 5.57 1.58
N VAL A 238 -11.18 6.59 1.26
CA VAL A 238 -11.77 7.43 2.32
C VAL A 238 -12.76 6.63 3.18
N MET A 239 -13.50 5.70 2.58
CA MET A 239 -14.41 4.82 3.31
C MET A 239 -13.64 3.84 4.20
N ALA A 240 -12.54 3.26 3.72
CA ALA A 240 -11.66 2.41 4.53
C ALA A 240 -11.08 3.16 5.74
N GLY A 241 -10.63 4.41 5.53
CA GLY A 241 -10.12 5.26 6.61
C GLY A 241 -11.19 5.64 7.63
N LEU A 242 -12.35 6.12 7.18
CA LEU A 242 -13.45 6.55 8.06
C LEU A 242 -14.13 5.39 8.80
N SER A 243 -14.04 4.17 8.28
CA SER A 243 -14.50 2.95 8.98
C SER A 243 -13.50 2.44 10.00
N GLY A 244 -12.30 3.04 10.12
CA GLY A 244 -11.30 2.72 11.14
C GLY A 244 -10.48 1.48 10.84
N LEU A 245 -10.20 1.19 9.56
CA LEU A 245 -9.28 0.12 9.16
C LEU A 245 -7.83 0.48 9.53
N ASN A 246 -7.08 -0.45 10.11
CA ASN A 246 -5.71 -0.18 10.56
C ASN A 246 -4.68 -0.21 9.42
N LEU A 247 -4.77 -1.21 8.54
CA LEU A 247 -3.88 -1.36 7.38
C LEU A 247 -4.71 -1.41 6.10
N VAL A 248 -4.56 -0.37 5.28
CA VAL A 248 -5.17 -0.29 3.95
C VAL A 248 -4.17 -0.79 2.92
N TYR A 249 -4.47 -1.91 2.29
CA TYR A 249 -3.64 -2.47 1.23
C TYR A 249 -4.18 -2.09 -0.15
N GLU A 250 -3.31 -2.14 -1.17
CA GLU A 250 -3.62 -1.72 -2.54
C GLU A 250 -4.00 -0.23 -2.67
N SER A 251 -3.67 0.57 -1.66
CA SER A 251 -4.13 1.95 -1.49
C SER A 251 -3.66 2.93 -2.57
N ALA A 252 -2.61 2.55 -3.31
CA ALA A 252 -1.98 3.38 -4.33
C ALA A 252 -1.39 2.54 -5.47
N GLY A 253 -1.40 3.08 -6.68
CA GLY A 253 -0.70 2.55 -7.87
C GLY A 253 -1.43 1.44 -8.63
N MET A 254 -2.48 0.84 -8.08
CA MET A 254 -3.18 -0.32 -8.69
C MET A 254 -4.25 0.06 -9.70
N HIS A 255 -4.24 -0.61 -10.84
CA HIS A 255 -5.14 -0.44 -11.98
C HIS A 255 -5.60 -1.77 -12.56
N ALA A 256 -6.62 -1.71 -13.42
CA ALA A 256 -7.21 -2.86 -14.10
C ALA A 256 -7.52 -4.03 -13.15
N SER A 257 -8.08 -3.73 -11.97
CA SER A 257 -8.45 -4.73 -10.97
C SER A 257 -7.26 -5.65 -10.60
N LEU A 258 -6.18 -5.06 -10.08
CA LEU A 258 -4.92 -5.74 -9.70
C LEU A 258 -4.12 -6.37 -10.85
N LEU A 259 -4.51 -6.17 -12.12
CA LEU A 259 -3.75 -6.70 -13.26
C LEU A 259 -2.61 -5.78 -13.70
N GLY A 260 -2.57 -4.55 -13.22
CA GLY A 260 -1.48 -3.64 -13.53
C GLY A 260 -1.20 -2.56 -12.50
N PHE A 261 0.06 -2.11 -12.55
CA PHE A 261 0.60 -1.14 -11.63
C PHE A 261 1.16 0.07 -12.39
N CYS A 262 0.95 1.28 -11.86
CA CYS A 262 1.38 2.52 -12.48
C CYS A 262 2.24 3.34 -11.50
N LEU A 263 3.49 3.60 -11.88
CA LEU A 263 4.43 4.35 -11.05
C LEU A 263 4.01 5.82 -10.88
N GLU A 264 3.46 6.43 -11.92
CA GLU A 264 2.92 7.80 -11.87
C GLU A 264 1.73 7.88 -10.93
N SER A 265 0.92 6.82 -10.86
CA SER A 265 -0.21 6.76 -9.94
C SER A 265 0.23 6.70 -8.49
N LEU A 266 1.42 6.18 -8.14
CA LEU A 266 1.91 6.32 -6.77
C LEU A 266 2.00 7.79 -6.33
N ILE A 267 2.42 8.68 -7.24
CA ILE A 267 2.59 10.10 -6.96
C ILE A 267 1.22 10.79 -6.88
N ILE A 268 0.32 10.49 -7.83
CA ILE A 268 -1.05 11.04 -7.84
C ILE A 268 -1.83 10.55 -6.61
N ASP A 269 -1.75 9.25 -6.33
CA ASP A 269 -2.47 8.61 -5.24
C ASP A 269 -1.91 9.07 -3.88
N ASN A 270 -0.63 9.45 -3.78
CA ASN A 270 -0.10 10.06 -2.54
C ASN A 270 -0.80 11.37 -2.18
N ASP A 271 -1.14 12.21 -3.16
CA ASP A 271 -1.95 13.42 -2.91
C ASP A 271 -3.38 13.05 -2.51
N MET A 272 -4.00 12.10 -3.22
CA MET A 272 -5.35 11.62 -2.92
C MET A 272 -5.43 10.99 -1.52
N LEU A 273 -4.41 10.23 -1.10
CA LEU A 273 -4.31 9.67 0.24
C LEU A 273 -4.14 10.76 1.30
N GLY A 274 -3.40 11.84 1.01
CA GLY A 274 -3.34 13.01 1.89
C GLY A 274 -4.71 13.66 2.09
N HIS A 275 -5.52 13.74 1.03
CA HIS A 275 -6.92 14.15 1.13
C HIS A 275 -7.75 13.19 1.99
N CYS A 276 -7.63 11.88 1.78
CA CYS A 276 -8.33 10.87 2.58
C CYS A 276 -7.97 10.97 4.07
N LEU A 277 -6.67 11.10 4.39
CA LEU A 277 -6.18 11.25 5.76
C LEU A 277 -6.67 12.55 6.40
N ARG A 278 -6.78 13.65 5.64
CA ARG A 278 -7.40 14.90 6.14
C ARG A 278 -8.87 14.68 6.49
N CYS A 279 -9.62 13.88 5.72
CA CYS A 279 -10.99 13.51 6.08
C CYS A 279 -11.03 12.67 7.36
N VAL A 280 -10.12 11.71 7.52
CA VAL A 280 -10.03 10.86 8.72
C VAL A 280 -9.69 11.68 9.97
N ARG A 281 -8.83 12.70 9.87
CA ARG A 281 -8.55 13.62 10.99
C ARG A 281 -9.80 14.33 11.51
N GLY A 282 -10.83 14.52 10.68
CA GLY A 282 -12.07 15.17 11.07
C GLY A 282 -11.89 16.67 11.34
N ILE A 283 -12.72 17.22 12.24
CA ILE A 283 -12.67 18.63 12.64
C ILE A 283 -12.20 18.67 14.09
N GLU A 284 -11.12 19.41 14.33
CA GLU A 284 -10.64 19.67 15.69
C GLU A 284 -11.49 20.79 16.30
N VAL A 285 -12.11 20.53 17.45
CA VAL A 285 -13.00 21.48 18.13
C VAL A 285 -12.41 21.85 19.48
N THR A 286 -11.85 23.05 19.56
CA THR A 286 -11.30 23.68 20.75
C THR A 286 -11.72 25.15 20.79
N ASP A 287 -11.61 25.81 21.95
CA ASP A 287 -11.95 27.23 22.08
C ASP A 287 -11.16 28.10 21.07
N ASP A 288 -9.88 27.79 20.87
CA ASP A 288 -9.02 28.48 19.89
C ASP A 288 -9.45 28.22 18.43
N ALA A 289 -9.84 26.98 18.11
CA ALA A 289 -10.26 26.58 16.76
C ALA A 289 -11.64 27.14 16.36
N LEU A 290 -12.47 27.54 17.34
CA LEU A 290 -13.71 28.26 17.08
C LEU A 290 -13.48 29.70 16.60
N SER A 291 -12.29 30.26 16.85
CA SER A 291 -11.87 31.56 16.32
C SER A 291 -12.80 32.74 16.66
N ILE A 292 -13.53 32.69 17.78
CA ILE A 292 -14.57 33.69 18.11
C ILE A 292 -13.99 35.11 18.19
N ASP A 293 -12.83 35.27 18.84
CA ASP A 293 -12.16 36.56 18.94
C ASP A 293 -11.67 37.08 17.59
N THR A 294 -11.10 36.20 16.76
CA THR A 294 -10.69 36.52 15.39
C THR A 294 -11.87 36.94 14.53
N ILE A 295 -13.02 36.27 14.67
CA ILE A 295 -14.27 36.65 14.00
C ILE A 295 -14.71 38.05 14.45
N ALA A 296 -14.76 38.30 15.76
CA ALA A 296 -15.15 39.60 16.29
C ALA A 296 -14.21 40.72 15.84
N GLU A 297 -12.90 40.48 15.86
CA GLU A 297 -11.90 41.43 15.39
C GLU A 297 -12.10 41.80 13.92
N VAL A 298 -12.17 40.80 13.04
CA VAL A 298 -12.28 41.01 11.59
C VAL A 298 -13.62 41.65 11.21
N CYS A 299 -14.72 41.24 11.83
CA CYS A 299 -16.06 41.74 11.49
C CYS A 299 -16.38 43.11 12.08
N LEU A 300 -15.90 43.42 13.29
CA LEU A 300 -16.21 44.70 13.95
C LEU A 300 -15.19 45.79 13.65
N LYS A 301 -13.94 45.43 13.37
CA LYS A 301 -12.82 46.38 13.30
C LYS A 301 -11.92 46.18 12.08
N GLY A 302 -11.97 45.02 11.43
CA GLY A 302 -11.06 44.62 10.37
C GLY A 302 -11.54 44.92 8.94
N PRO A 303 -10.81 44.41 7.93
CA PRO A 303 -11.10 44.65 6.52
C PRO A 303 -12.29 43.84 5.97
N GLY A 304 -13.02 43.12 6.84
CA GLY A 304 -14.12 42.24 6.43
C GLY A 304 -13.69 40.91 5.78
N HIS A 305 -12.41 40.53 5.89
CA HIS A 305 -11.88 39.24 5.44
C HIS A 305 -10.69 38.77 6.29
N TYR A 306 -10.37 37.48 6.24
CA TYR A 306 -9.34 36.86 7.08
C TYR A 306 -7.96 36.70 6.42
N LEU A 307 -7.82 36.98 5.11
CA LEU A 307 -6.60 36.67 4.33
C LEU A 307 -5.27 37.15 4.93
N GLY A 308 -5.27 38.32 5.59
CA GLY A 308 -4.08 38.89 6.23
C GLY A 308 -4.02 38.70 7.74
N ASN A 309 -4.93 37.91 8.33
CA ASN A 309 -4.98 37.71 9.77
C ASN A 309 -3.91 36.70 10.21
N ASP A 310 -3.24 36.99 11.33
CA ASP A 310 -2.18 36.13 11.89
C ASP A 310 -2.66 34.69 12.16
N GLN A 311 -3.91 34.51 12.59
CA GLN A 311 -4.47 33.19 12.81
C GLN A 311 -4.55 32.39 11.51
N THR A 312 -5.00 33.02 10.41
CA THR A 312 -5.06 32.37 9.10
C THR A 312 -3.68 31.87 8.68
N LEU A 313 -2.65 32.70 8.81
CA LEU A 313 -1.27 32.32 8.47
C LEU A 313 -0.76 31.16 9.33
N LYS A 314 -1.06 31.17 10.64
CA LYS A 314 -0.69 30.08 11.57
C LYS A 314 -1.37 28.75 11.21
N LEU A 315 -2.62 28.79 10.78
CA LEU A 315 -3.41 27.61 10.46
C LEU A 315 -3.15 27.05 9.06
N MET A 316 -2.49 27.80 8.16
CA MET A 316 -2.21 27.34 6.79
C MET A 316 -1.58 25.95 6.76
N GLN A 317 -0.56 25.72 7.59
CA GLN A 317 0.22 24.47 7.57
C GLN A 317 -0.35 23.38 8.48
N THR A 318 -1.41 23.67 9.24
CA THR A 318 -1.99 22.70 10.19
C THR A 318 -3.39 22.28 9.76
N GLU A 319 -4.26 23.20 9.35
CA GLU A 319 -5.65 22.87 8.99
C GLU A 319 -5.84 22.48 7.53
N TYR A 320 -4.98 22.97 6.65
CA TYR A 320 -5.14 22.81 5.20
C TYR A 320 -4.15 21.80 4.64
N PHE A 321 -4.64 20.96 3.74
CA PHE A 321 -3.79 20.08 2.94
C PHE A 321 -3.47 20.74 1.60
N TYR A 322 -2.18 20.74 1.24
CA TYR A 322 -1.67 21.25 -0.04
C TYR A 322 -1.12 20.10 -0.88
N PRO A 323 -1.77 19.75 -2.01
CA PRO A 323 -1.32 18.66 -2.87
C PRO A 323 -0.02 19.03 -3.60
N ALA A 324 0.88 18.06 -3.77
CA ALA A 324 2.15 18.23 -4.46
C ALA A 324 2.02 18.28 -5.99
N VAL A 325 1.09 17.50 -6.56
CA VAL A 325 0.82 17.41 -8.01
C VAL A 325 -0.58 17.89 -8.40
N GLY A 326 -1.52 17.97 -7.45
CA GLY A 326 -2.81 18.62 -7.67
C GLY A 326 -2.67 20.10 -8.05
N ASP A 327 -3.56 20.58 -8.92
CA ASP A 327 -3.61 21.98 -9.35
C ASP A 327 -4.77 22.73 -8.66
N ARG A 328 -4.49 23.92 -8.14
CA ARG A 328 -5.49 24.84 -7.57
C ARG A 328 -5.34 26.25 -8.13
N PHE A 329 -4.68 26.40 -9.28
CA PHE A 329 -4.47 27.70 -9.89
C PHE A 329 -5.80 28.29 -10.38
N SER A 330 -5.87 29.62 -10.42
CA SER A 330 -6.97 30.27 -11.13
C SER A 330 -6.90 29.92 -12.64
N PRO A 331 -8.01 29.96 -13.40
CA PRO A 331 -7.97 29.69 -14.83
C PRO A 331 -6.97 30.57 -15.60
N LYS A 332 -6.78 31.82 -15.19
CA LYS A 332 -5.79 32.72 -15.77
C LYS A 332 -4.38 32.22 -15.53
N GLU A 333 -4.03 31.95 -14.27
CA GLU A 333 -2.70 31.46 -13.89
C GLU A 333 -2.41 30.10 -14.50
N TRP A 334 -3.37 29.18 -14.53
CA TRP A 334 -3.24 27.88 -15.19
C TRP A 334 -2.90 28.04 -16.68
N ASN A 335 -3.55 28.98 -17.39
CA ASN A 335 -3.21 29.29 -18.79
C ASN A 335 -1.79 29.87 -18.91
N GLU A 336 -1.41 30.81 -18.04
CA GLU A 336 -0.08 31.43 -18.03
C GLU A 336 1.04 30.43 -17.71
N LYS A 337 0.74 29.40 -16.92
CA LYS A 337 1.64 28.28 -16.58
C LYS A 337 1.66 27.18 -17.64
N GLY A 338 1.03 27.38 -18.79
CA GLY A 338 1.08 26.44 -19.90
C GLY A 338 0.10 25.27 -19.76
N ARG A 339 -0.98 25.44 -19.01
CA ARG A 339 -2.08 24.47 -18.86
C ARG A 339 -1.63 23.11 -18.33
N PRO A 340 -0.90 23.07 -17.19
CA PRO A 340 -0.39 21.81 -16.66
C PRO A 340 -1.54 20.83 -16.38
N ASP A 341 -1.34 19.57 -16.75
CA ASP A 341 -2.17 18.45 -16.33
C ASP A 341 -1.46 17.59 -15.27
N ILE A 342 -2.25 16.90 -14.46
CA ILE A 342 -1.75 16.14 -13.31
C ILE A 342 -0.84 14.97 -13.73
N LEU A 343 -1.11 14.34 -14.88
CA LEU A 343 -0.35 13.19 -15.34
C LEU A 343 1.04 13.61 -15.82
N SER A 344 1.12 14.71 -16.59
CA SER A 344 2.41 15.29 -16.99
C SER A 344 3.28 15.68 -15.80
N ARG A 345 2.68 16.23 -14.72
CA ARG A 345 3.39 16.54 -13.47
C ARG A 345 3.90 15.27 -12.79
N ALA A 346 3.08 14.23 -12.69
CA ALA A 346 3.48 12.95 -12.12
C ALA A 346 4.59 12.26 -12.92
N ILE A 347 4.55 12.31 -14.27
CA ILE A 347 5.63 11.79 -15.13
C ILE A 347 6.95 12.51 -14.85
N ALA A 348 6.90 13.85 -14.77
CA ALA A 348 8.09 14.66 -14.49
C ALA A 348 8.66 14.35 -13.10
N GLU A 349 7.80 14.25 -12.08
CA GLU A 349 8.22 13.94 -10.72
C GLU A 349 8.79 12.52 -10.60
N LYS A 350 8.17 11.53 -11.24
CA LYS A 350 8.71 10.17 -11.34
C LYS A 350 10.12 10.19 -11.94
N LYS A 351 10.30 10.86 -13.08
CA LYS A 351 11.60 10.97 -13.76
C LYS A 351 12.66 11.62 -12.85
N ARG A 352 12.29 12.67 -12.11
CA ARG A 352 13.17 13.33 -11.15
C ARG A 352 13.57 12.41 -10.00
N VAL A 353 12.61 11.80 -9.30
CA VAL A 353 12.88 10.93 -8.14
C VAL A 353 13.74 9.73 -8.55
N LEU A 354 13.46 9.10 -9.70
CA LEU A 354 14.24 7.97 -10.18
C LEU A 354 15.66 8.34 -10.64
N ALA A 355 15.92 9.61 -10.97
CA ALA A 355 17.25 10.10 -11.28
C ALA A 355 18.07 10.46 -10.02
N GLU A 356 17.41 10.97 -8.97
CA GLU A 356 18.10 11.62 -7.85
C GLU A 356 18.11 10.78 -6.56
N ARG A 357 17.05 10.02 -6.29
CA ARG A 357 16.84 9.38 -4.99
C ARG A 357 17.20 7.90 -5.00
N PHE A 358 18.26 7.56 -4.27
CA PHE A 358 18.66 6.17 -4.01
C PHE A 358 18.74 5.97 -2.50
N PRO A 359 17.82 5.17 -1.90
CA PRO A 359 17.85 4.86 -0.47
C PRO A 359 19.20 4.29 -0.03
N ARG A 360 19.65 4.67 1.17
CA ARG A 360 20.95 4.26 1.75
C ARG A 360 20.83 3.74 3.18
N HIS A 361 19.63 3.40 3.62
CA HIS A 361 19.39 2.82 4.94
C HIS A 361 20.08 1.45 5.11
N VAL A 362 20.22 0.69 4.01
CA VAL A 362 21.16 -0.44 3.95
C VAL A 362 22.49 0.04 3.41
N SER A 363 23.55 -0.05 4.23
CA SER A 363 24.88 0.42 3.85
C SER A 363 25.50 -0.38 2.70
N ARG A 364 26.35 0.27 1.89
CA ARG A 364 27.11 -0.38 0.81
C ARG A 364 27.92 -1.60 1.30
N LEU A 365 28.55 -1.48 2.46
CA LEU A 365 29.33 -2.57 3.08
C LEU A 365 28.47 -3.79 3.41
N LEU A 366 27.25 -3.57 3.91
CA LEU A 366 26.32 -4.66 4.21
C LEU A 366 25.83 -5.31 2.91
N ASP A 367 25.48 -4.52 1.90
CA ASP A 367 25.12 -5.03 0.58
C ASP A 367 26.27 -5.84 -0.07
N ASP A 368 27.52 -5.38 0.02
CA ASP A 368 28.69 -6.16 -0.43
C ASP A 368 28.78 -7.54 0.26
N LYS A 369 28.49 -7.60 1.57
CA LYS A 369 28.45 -8.88 2.30
C LYS A 369 27.28 -9.78 1.86
N LEU A 370 26.11 -9.19 1.64
CA LEU A 370 24.94 -9.93 1.12
C LEU A 370 25.25 -10.51 -0.26
N ARG A 371 25.84 -9.73 -1.16
CA ARG A 371 26.26 -10.19 -2.50
C ARG A 371 27.41 -11.17 -2.48
N ALA A 372 28.33 -11.08 -1.52
CA ALA A 372 29.35 -12.11 -1.36
C ALA A 372 28.75 -13.47 -0.91
N ARG A 373 27.70 -13.44 -0.08
CA ARG A 373 27.04 -14.64 0.44
C ARG A 373 26.00 -15.23 -0.53
N PHE A 374 25.23 -14.37 -1.18
CA PHE A 374 24.06 -14.73 -2.01
C PHE A 374 24.24 -14.31 -3.47
N GLY A 375 25.47 -14.11 -3.93
CA GLY A 375 25.76 -13.51 -5.24
C GLY A 375 25.16 -14.25 -6.43
N GLU A 376 25.05 -15.58 -6.34
CA GLU A 376 24.38 -16.38 -7.37
C GLU A 376 22.87 -16.14 -7.42
N MET A 377 22.25 -15.76 -6.29
CA MET A 377 20.82 -15.47 -6.19
C MET A 377 20.50 -14.01 -6.50
N ILE A 378 21.30 -13.03 -6.07
CA ILE A 378 21.00 -11.60 -6.27
C ILE A 378 21.15 -11.20 -7.75
N LYS A 379 20.02 -10.96 -8.42
CA LYS A 379 19.92 -10.54 -9.82
C LYS A 379 19.78 -9.02 -10.00
N LEU A 380 19.37 -8.26 -8.98
CA LEU A 380 19.26 -6.79 -9.09
C LEU A 380 20.66 -6.16 -9.25
N PRO A 381 20.99 -5.53 -10.39
CA PRO A 381 22.33 -4.99 -10.63
C PRO A 381 22.59 -3.72 -9.82
N ARG A 382 23.86 -3.48 -9.50
CA ARG A 382 24.28 -2.26 -8.78
C ARG A 382 24.00 -0.98 -9.57
N SER A 383 24.13 -1.03 -10.89
CA SER A 383 23.82 0.10 -11.77
C SER A 383 22.37 0.56 -11.65
N GLY A 384 21.44 -0.37 -11.40
CA GLY A 384 20.04 -0.09 -11.12
C GLY A 384 19.79 0.57 -9.75
N MET A 385 20.77 0.47 -8.84
CA MET A 385 20.73 1.01 -7.47
C MET A 385 21.59 2.28 -7.31
N GLY A 386 22.05 2.89 -8.41
CA GLY A 386 22.76 4.17 -8.39
C GLY A 386 24.24 4.09 -7.97
N GLY A 387 24.91 2.95 -8.16
CA GLY A 387 26.33 2.82 -7.83
C GLY A 387 27.08 1.74 -8.57
#